data_AF-A0A3A5TI55-F1
#
_entry.id   AF-A0A3A5TI55-F1
#
_cell.length_a   1.000
_cell.length_b   1.000
_cell.length_c   1.000
_cell.angle_alpha   90.00
_cell.angle_beta   90.00
_cell.angle_gamma   90.00
#
_symmetry.space_group_name_H-M   'P 1'
#
loop_
_entity.id
_entity.type
_entity.pdbx_description
1 polymer ?
#
loop_
_entity_poly.entity_id
_entity_poly.type
_entity_poly.pdbx_seq_one_letter_code
_entity_poly.pdbx_strand_id
1 'polypeptide(L)'
;MSEKVSTITLRLTAEEVTQLEILKNLTGKRTASEAIKHVVREYPRFCTHYKQEAKEHGELKRRYQEQDEAVRGFLSALDRLEKAGREKE
;
A
#
# COMPACT_ATOMS: atom_id res chain seq x y z
N MET A 1 34.35 -26.30 5.54
CA MET A 1 33.95 -26.31 4.12
C MET A 1 33.96 -24.87 3.63
N SER A 2 34.72 -24.53 2.59
CA SER A 2 34.74 -23.17 2.04
C SER A 2 33.49 -23.00 1.18
N GLU A 3 32.55 -22.16 1.61
CA GLU A 3 31.36 -21.84 0.82
C GLU A 3 31.81 -21.17 -0.49
N LYS A 4 31.38 -21.72 -1.63
CA LYS A 4 31.64 -21.09 -2.93
C LYS A 4 30.87 -19.77 -2.99
N VAL A 5 31.60 -18.66 -2.90
CA VAL A 5 31.03 -17.33 -3.09
C VAL A 5 30.82 -17.11 -4.58
N SER A 6 29.57 -17.21 -5.04
CA SER A 6 29.18 -16.84 -6.40
C SER A 6 29.20 -15.33 -6.54
N THR A 7 30.06 -14.81 -7.42
CA THR A 7 30.12 -13.39 -7.76
C THR A 7 29.19 -13.10 -8.93
N ILE A 8 28.27 -12.16 -8.75
CA ILE A 8 27.36 -11.67 -9.79
C ILE A 8 27.71 -10.22 -10.08
N THR A 9 27.97 -9.90 -11.36
CA THR A 9 28.21 -8.53 -11.82
C THR A 9 26.97 -8.04 -12.55
N LEU A 10 26.42 -6.91 -12.10
CA LEU A 10 25.27 -6.25 -12.73
C LEU A 10 25.75 -5.08 -13.58
N ARG A 11 25.24 -4.98 -14.80
CA ARG A 11 25.41 -3.77 -15.63
C ARG A 11 24.22 -2.88 -15.37
N LEU A 12 24.49 -1.65 -14.93
CA LEU A 12 23.47 -0.68 -14.58
C LEU A 12 23.61 0.54 -15.47
N THR A 13 22.48 1.10 -15.85
CA THR A 13 22.34 2.43 -16.46
C THR A 13 22.57 3.52 -15.41
N ALA A 14 22.77 4.77 -15.85
CA ALA A 14 22.99 5.89 -14.94
C ALA A 14 21.80 6.14 -14.00
N GLU A 15 20.57 5.89 -14.47
CA GLU A 15 19.36 6.00 -13.66
C GLU A 15 19.33 4.93 -12.56
N GLU A 16 19.61 3.67 -12.91
CA GLU A 16 19.65 2.56 -11.96
C GLU A 16 20.73 2.75 -10.89
N VAL A 17 21.87 3.35 -11.24
CA VAL A 17 22.90 3.71 -10.25
C VAL A 17 22.37 4.73 -9.24
N THR A 18 21.65 5.75 -9.72
CA THR A 18 21.02 6.77 -8.85
C THR A 18 20.01 6.14 -7.90
N GLN A 19 19.15 5.26 -8.42
CA GLN A 19 18.17 4.53 -7.61
C GLN A 19 18.85 3.65 -6.55
N LEU A 20 19.99 3.04 -6.89
CA LEU A 20 20.75 2.21 -5.98
C LEU A 20 21.39 3.02 -4.83
N GLU A 21 21.80 4.26 -5.09
CA GLU A 21 22.26 5.18 -4.05
C GLU A 21 21.13 5.58 -3.10
N ILE A 22 19.96 5.88 -3.65
CA ILE A 22 18.75 6.16 -2.84
C ILE A 22 18.43 4.94 -1.97
N LEU A 23 18.43 3.73 -2.56
CA LEU A 23 18.17 2.50 -1.83
C LEU A 23 19.17 2.27 -0.69
N LYS A 24 20.46 2.55 -0.95
CA LYS A 24 21.52 2.46 0.06
C LYS A 24 21.23 3.38 1.25
N ASN A 25 20.80 4.62 0.98
CA ASN A 25 20.44 5.59 2.01
C ASN A 25 19.19 5.15 2.80
N LEU A 26 18.14 4.68 2.12
CA LEU A 26 16.91 4.19 2.75
C LEU A 26 17.15 2.98 3.66
N THR A 27 18.03 2.07 3.24
CA THR A 27 18.34 0.83 3.98
C THR A 27 19.48 1.01 5.00
N GLY A 28 20.11 2.18 5.04
CA GLY A 28 21.26 2.49 5.90
C GLY A 28 22.49 1.61 5.65
N LYS A 29 22.65 1.05 4.45
CA LYS A 29 23.76 0.15 4.12
C LYS A 29 24.96 0.92 3.58
N ARG A 30 26.15 0.32 3.70
CA ARG A 30 27.39 0.94 3.21
C ARG A 30 27.67 0.61 1.75
N THR A 31 27.30 -0.59 1.32
CA THR A 31 27.52 -1.06 -0.05
C THR A 31 26.20 -1.33 -0.77
N ALA A 32 26.22 -1.18 -2.09
CA ALA A 32 25.10 -1.53 -2.96
C ALA A 32 24.72 -3.02 -2.85
N SER A 33 25.71 -3.92 -2.72
CA SER A 33 25.45 -5.36 -2.58
C SER A 33 24.70 -5.68 -1.29
N GLU A 34 25.06 -5.05 -0.18
CA GLU A 34 24.33 -5.21 1.09
C GLU A 34 22.92 -4.66 1.03
N ALA A 35 22.72 -3.51 0.37
CA ALA A 35 21.39 -2.93 0.15
C ALA A 35 20.50 -3.90 -0.64
N ILE A 36 21.00 -4.43 -1.77
CA ILE A 36 20.28 -5.40 -2.60
C ILE A 36 19.99 -6.69 -1.83
N LYS A 37 21.00 -7.27 -1.15
CA LYS A 37 20.81 -8.49 -0.35
C LYS A 37 19.77 -8.30 0.75
N HIS A 38 19.78 -7.12 1.39
CA HIS A 38 18.81 -6.80 2.43
C HIS A 38 17.39 -6.73 1.87
N VAL A 39 17.19 -6.02 0.74
CA VAL A 39 15.90 -5.96 0.07
C VAL A 39 15.41 -7.35 -0.33
N VAL A 40 16.26 -8.16 -0.97
CA VAL A 40 15.90 -9.51 -1.39
C VAL A 40 15.51 -10.39 -0.20
N ARG A 41 16.21 -10.25 0.93
CA ARG A 41 15.90 -11.00 2.16
C ARG A 41 14.56 -10.58 2.78
N GLU A 42 14.31 -9.28 2.87
CA GLU A 42 13.08 -8.75 3.50
C GLU A 42 11.88 -8.74 2.53
N TYR A 43 12.09 -8.97 1.23
CA TYR A 43 11.05 -8.93 0.21
C TYR A 43 9.80 -9.75 0.54
N PRO A 44 9.89 -11.02 1.02
CA PRO A 44 8.70 -11.78 1.40
C PRO A 44 7.90 -11.13 2.53
N ARG A 45 8.59 -10.53 3.51
CA ARG A 45 7.95 -9.82 4.63
C ARG A 45 7.25 -8.55 4.14
N PHE A 46 7.89 -7.78 3.26
CA PHE A 46 7.27 -6.62 2.63
C PHE A 46 6.03 -7.04 1.83
N CYS A 47 6.10 -8.12 1.06
CA CYS A 47 4.94 -8.63 0.33
C CYS A 47 3.77 -8.98 1.25
N THR A 48 4.03 -9.63 2.38
CA THR A 48 2.98 -9.94 3.36
C THR A 48 2.37 -8.67 3.94
N HIS A 49 3.20 -7.70 4.34
CA HIS A 49 2.74 -6.44 4.92
C HIS A 49 1.88 -5.64 3.95
N TYR A 50 2.37 -5.40 2.73
CA TYR A 50 1.63 -4.62 1.73
C TYR A 50 0.34 -5.31 1.27
N LYS A 51 0.33 -6.65 1.18
CA LYS A 51 -0.90 -7.39 0.88
C LYS A 51 -1.93 -7.26 2.00
N GLN A 52 -1.47 -7.27 3.25
CA GLN A 52 -2.34 -7.07 4.41
C GLN A 52 -2.89 -5.65 4.47
N GLU A 53 -2.06 -4.62 4.31
CA GLU A 53 -2.49 -3.22 4.28
C GLU A 53 -3.49 -2.98 3.13
N ALA A 54 -3.22 -3.50 1.93
CA ALA A 54 -4.16 -3.37 0.81
C ALA A 54 -5.53 -3.99 1.12
N LYS A 55 -5.55 -5.11 1.86
CA LYS A 55 -6.78 -5.75 2.30
C LYS A 55 -7.52 -4.89 3.34
N GLU A 56 -6.82 -4.38 4.33
CA GLU A 56 -7.38 -3.51 5.39
C GLU A 56 -7.95 -2.22 4.81
N HIS A 57 -7.24 -1.58 3.87
CA HIS A 57 -7.75 -0.42 3.15
C HIS A 57 -8.98 -0.74 2.30
N GLY A 58 -9.01 -1.92 1.67
CA GLY A 58 -10.18 -2.40 0.92
C GLY A 58 -11.41 -2.59 1.83
N GLU A 59 -11.22 -3.22 2.99
CA GLU A 59 -12.28 -3.42 3.99
C GLU A 59 -12.79 -2.10 4.56
N LEU A 60 -11.88 -1.17 4.86
CA LEU A 60 -12.23 0.16 5.34
C LEU A 60 -13.05 0.95 4.31
N LYS A 61 -12.63 0.91 3.04
CA LYS A 61 -13.37 1.56 1.95
C LYS A 61 -14.78 0.99 1.80
N ARG A 62 -14.95 -0.32 1.95
CA ARG A 62 -16.26 -0.98 1.92
C ARG A 62 -17.17 -0.49 3.05
N ARG A 63 -16.65 -0.41 4.28
CA ARG A 63 -17.42 0.11 5.43
C ARG A 63 -17.87 1.56 5.21
N TYR A 64 -17.00 2.40 4.67
CA TYR A 64 -17.37 3.77 4.35
C TYR A 64 -18.46 3.85 3.27
N GLN A 65 -18.44 2.96 2.28
CA GLN A 65 -19.51 2.88 1.28
C GLN A 65 -20.85 2.45 1.88
N GLU A 66 -20.85 1.43 2.74
CA GLU A 66 -22.06 0.97 3.44
C GLU A 66 -22.65 2.09 4.33
N GLN A 67 -21.79 2.87 5.00
CA GLN A 67 -22.21 4.03 5.78
C GLN A 67 -22.77 5.16 4.90
N ASP A 68 -22.13 5.47 3.76
CA ASP A 68 -22.63 6.49 2.81
C ASP A 68 -24.01 6.09 2.27
N GLU A 69 -24.21 4.83 1.91
CA GLU A 69 -25.50 4.30 1.48
C GLU A 69 -26.57 4.42 2.57
N ALA A 70 -26.25 4.08 3.82
CA ALA A 70 -27.18 4.21 4.94
C ALA A 70 -27.58 5.67 5.18
N VAL A 71 -26.62 6.60 5.19
CA VAL A 71 -26.88 8.04 5.37
C VAL A 71 -27.73 8.58 4.22
N ARG A 72 -27.44 8.23 2.97
CA ARG A 72 -28.28 8.60 1.82
C ARG A 72 -29.69 8.05 1.95
N GLY A 73 -29.85 6.82 2.43
CA GLY A 73 -31.14 6.22 2.72
C GLY A 73 -31.94 7.02 3.75
N PHE A 74 -31.31 7.40 4.87
CA PHE A 74 -31.94 8.22 5.91
C PHE A 74 -32.33 9.61 5.39
N LEU A 75 -31.45 10.29 4.66
CA LEU A 75 -31.74 11.60 4.08
C LEU A 75 -32.90 11.53 3.08
N SER A 76 -32.96 10.48 2.26
CA SER A 76 -34.05 10.26 1.31
C SER A 76 -35.38 9.99 2.02
N ALA A 77 -35.36 9.26 3.14
CA ALA A 77 -36.56 9.01 3.94
C ALA A 77 -37.06 10.29 4.63
N LEU A 78 -36.14 11.12 5.15
CA LEU A 78 -36.47 12.43 5.72
C LEU A 78 -37.10 13.36 4.69
N ASP A 79 -36.54 13.45 3.49
CA ASP A 79 -37.10 14.26 2.39
C ASP A 79 -38.53 13.82 2.02
N ARG A 80 -38.80 12.51 2.00
CA ARG A 80 -40.15 11.97 1.76
C ARG A 80 -41.13 12.33 2.88
N LEU A 81 -40.68 12.25 4.14
CA LEU A 81 -41.51 12.63 5.29
C LEU A 81 -41.84 14.13 5.28
N GLU A 82 -40.86 14.97 4.96
CA GLU A 82 -41.06 16.42 4.88
C GLU A 82 -42.07 16.78 3.79
N LYS A 83 -41.96 16.17 2.61
CA LYS A 83 -42.93 16.35 1.51
C LYS A 83 -44.34 15.90 1.90
N ALA A 84 -44.47 14.73 2.51
CA ALA A 84 -45.77 14.23 2.97
C ALA A 84 -46.38 15.08 4.11
N GLY A 85 -45.55 15.77 4.91
CA GLY A 85 -45.99 16.73 5.91
C GLY A 85 -46.56 18.01 5.27
N ARG A 86 -45.88 18.54 4.25
CA ARG A 86 -46.33 19.74 3.52
C ARG A 86 -47.58 19.54 2.67
N GLU A 87 -47.85 18.32 2.22
CA GLU A 87 -49.10 17.99 1.48
C GLU A 87 -50.33 17.88 2.39
N LYS A 88 -50.16 17.90 3.72
CA LYS A 88 -51.25 17.82 4.71
C LYS A 88 -51.63 19.16 5.34
N GLU A 89 -50.89 20.23 5.04
CA GLU A 89 -51.23 21.64 5.35
C GLU A 89 -52.00 22.27 4.17
#